data_AF-A0AAN7PTT7-F1
#
_entry.id   AF-A0AAN7PTT7-F1
#
_cell.length_a   1.000
_cell.length_b   1.000
_cell.length_c   1.000
_cell.angle_alpha   90.00
_cell.angle_beta   90.00
_cell.angle_gamma   90.00
#
_symmetry.space_group_name_H-M   'P 1'
#
loop_
_entity.id
_entity.type
_entity.pdbx_description
1 polymer ?
#
loop_
_entity_poly.entity_id
_entity_poly.type
_entity_poly.pdbx_seq_one_letter_code
_entity_poly.pdbx_strand_id
1 'polypeptide(L)'
;MSQRNFDGLRASYNISLLIAKSEKPHTIGEKLILLAVEEVLKTVLHKPASNIFKRILLSNNTVERRIDEMSSDIESFLCNYLQTTHFSIQLDESTLSGNAALLLAYARFIMNQEIYEELLFARTLTTDTKGESIFHVLRDYFIEKAILLSNII
;
A
#
# COMPACT_ATOMS: atom_id res chain seq x y z
N MET A 1 14.81 1.19 23.81
CA MET A 1 13.45 0.62 23.80
C MET A 1 13.54 -0.90 23.94
N SER A 2 12.66 -1.57 24.70
CA SER A 2 12.79 -3.00 25.00
C SER A 2 12.36 -3.91 23.85
N GLN A 3 12.98 -5.10 23.71
CA GLN A 3 12.68 -6.12 22.69
C GLN A 3 11.17 -6.36 22.50
N ARG A 4 10.42 -6.37 23.60
CA ARG A 4 8.98 -6.64 23.64
C ARG A 4 8.10 -5.58 22.98
N ASN A 5 8.58 -4.33 22.84
CA ASN A 5 7.87 -3.28 22.12
C ASN A 5 8.07 -3.40 20.60
N PHE A 6 9.22 -3.94 20.17
CA PHE A 6 9.48 -4.25 18.77
C PHE A 6 8.56 -5.36 18.27
N ASP A 7 8.32 -6.39 19.09
CA ASP A 7 7.42 -7.49 18.73
C ASP A 7 5.97 -7.04 18.51
N GLY A 8 5.46 -6.15 19.38
CA GLY A 8 4.10 -5.60 19.25
C GLY A 8 3.93 -4.71 18.01
N LEU A 9 4.94 -3.88 17.73
CA LEU A 9 4.98 -3.07 16.52
C LEU A 9 5.00 -3.93 15.25
N ARG A 10 5.88 -4.94 15.21
CA ARG A 10 5.97 -5.88 14.10
C ARG A 10 4.66 -6.64 13.88
N ALA A 11 4.03 -7.10 14.96
CA ALA A 11 2.71 -7.73 14.87
C ALA A 11 1.65 -6.78 14.32
N SER A 12 1.65 -5.49 14.72
CA SER A 12 0.75 -4.47 14.19
C SER A 12 0.89 -4.32 12.67
N TYR A 13 2.10 -4.15 12.14
CA TYR A 13 2.33 -4.10 10.68
C TYR A 13 1.88 -5.38 9.96
N ASN A 14 2.28 -6.54 10.48
CA ASN A 14 1.95 -7.83 9.85
C ASN A 14 0.44 -8.06 9.79
N ILE A 15 -0.29 -7.73 10.86
CA ILE A 15 -1.75 -7.87 10.88
C ILE A 15 -2.40 -6.85 9.95
N SER A 16 -1.95 -5.59 9.94
CA SER A 16 -2.45 -4.59 8.98
C SER A 16 -2.24 -5.02 7.53
N LEU A 17 -1.09 -5.64 7.22
CA LEU A 17 -0.82 -6.21 5.90
C LEU A 17 -1.82 -7.34 5.55
N LEU A 18 -2.13 -8.21 6.51
CA LEU A 18 -3.14 -9.27 6.32
C LEU A 18 -4.54 -8.68 6.11
N ILE A 19 -4.91 -7.62 6.82
CA ILE A 19 -6.19 -6.91 6.63
C ILE A 19 -6.28 -6.37 5.20
N ALA A 20 -5.25 -5.67 4.74
CA ALA A 20 -5.18 -5.11 3.39
C ALA A 20 -5.26 -6.20 2.31
N LYS A 21 -4.43 -7.25 2.42
CA LYS A 21 -4.43 -8.38 1.48
C LYS A 21 -5.73 -9.17 1.44
N SER A 22 -6.53 -9.11 2.49
CA SER A 22 -7.84 -9.78 2.57
C SER A 22 -8.99 -8.87 2.16
N GLU A 23 -8.70 -7.66 1.67
CA GLU A 23 -9.67 -6.64 1.26
C GLU A 23 -10.70 -6.33 2.36
N LYS A 24 -10.25 -6.33 3.63
CA LYS A 24 -11.13 -6.08 4.78
C LYS A 24 -11.04 -4.62 5.22
N PRO A 25 -12.15 -4.06 5.74
CA PRO A 25 -12.13 -2.71 6.29
C PRO A 25 -11.19 -2.64 7.49
N HIS A 26 -10.49 -1.51 7.64
CA HIS A 26 -9.52 -1.30 8.73
C HIS A 26 -10.12 -1.55 10.12
N THR A 27 -11.42 -1.25 10.30
CA THR A 27 -12.17 -1.49 11.54
C THR A 27 -12.21 -2.96 11.98
N ILE A 28 -11.89 -3.93 11.12
CA ILE A 28 -11.85 -5.36 11.49
C ILE A 28 -10.78 -5.64 12.56
N GLY A 29 -9.72 -4.82 12.62
CA GLY A 29 -8.65 -4.91 13.60
C GLY A 29 -9.21 -4.86 15.03
N GLU A 30 -9.94 -3.80 15.35
CA GLU A 30 -10.55 -3.61 16.67
C GLU A 30 -11.86 -4.40 16.87
N LYS A 31 -12.68 -4.56 15.81
CA LYS A 31 -14.00 -5.20 15.93
C LYS A 31 -13.95 -6.72 16.06
N LEU A 32 -12.92 -7.37 15.54
CA LEU A 32 -12.86 -8.83 15.51
C LEU A 32 -11.49 -9.37 15.90
N ILE A 33 -10.41 -8.87 15.29
CA ILE A 33 -9.08 -9.48 15.48
C ILE A 33 -8.61 -9.33 16.91
N LEU A 34 -8.76 -8.14 17.51
CA LEU A 34 -8.42 -7.93 18.92
C LEU A 34 -9.27 -8.82 19.85
N LEU A 35 -10.57 -8.96 19.60
CA LEU A 35 -11.44 -9.83 20.40
C LEU A 35 -11.06 -11.30 20.28
N ALA A 36 -10.74 -11.77 19.06
CA ALA A 36 -10.30 -13.14 18.83
C ALA A 36 -8.97 -13.44 19.54
N VAL A 37 -8.01 -12.52 19.47
CA VAL A 37 -6.74 -12.63 20.21
C VAL A 37 -7.00 -12.65 21.71
N GLU A 38 -7.95 -11.86 22.21
CA GLU A 38 -8.36 -11.88 23.62
C GLU A 38 -8.83 -13.25 24.07
N GLU A 39 -9.73 -13.83 23.29
CA GLU A 39 -10.39 -15.08 23.62
C GLU A 39 -9.38 -16.22 23.67
N VAL A 40 -8.48 -16.29 22.69
CA VAL A 40 -7.39 -17.28 22.67
C VAL A 40 -6.46 -17.11 23.87
N LEU A 41 -6.09 -15.87 24.22
CA LEU A 41 -5.22 -15.61 25.37
C LEU A 41 -5.88 -16.03 26.69
N LYS A 42 -7.17 -15.75 26.85
CA LYS A 42 -7.94 -16.09 28.06
C LYS A 42 -8.21 -17.59 28.18
N THR A 43 -8.67 -18.23 27.11
CA THR A 43 -9.18 -19.61 27.15
C THR A 43 -8.12 -20.66 26.89
N VAL A 44 -7.23 -20.45 25.92
CA VAL A 44 -6.22 -21.44 25.52
C VAL A 44 -4.93 -21.26 26.31
N LEU A 45 -4.50 -20.01 26.48
CA LEU A 45 -3.21 -19.71 27.10
C LEU A 45 -3.31 -19.31 28.57
N HIS A 46 -4.53 -19.08 29.09
CA HIS A 46 -4.79 -18.61 30.45
C HIS A 46 -3.92 -17.42 30.87
N LYS A 47 -3.70 -16.46 29.94
CA LYS A 47 -2.89 -15.26 30.14
C LYS A 47 -3.74 -13.99 30.08
N PRO A 48 -3.38 -12.95 30.86
CA PRO A 48 -4.08 -11.67 30.80
C PRO A 48 -3.79 -10.95 29.47
N ALA A 49 -4.84 -10.56 28.76
CA ALA A 49 -4.74 -9.88 27.47
C ALA A 49 -4.37 -8.38 27.58
N SER A 50 -4.52 -7.79 28.76
CA SER A 50 -4.29 -6.35 29.02
C SER A 50 -2.88 -5.86 28.62
N ASN A 51 -1.87 -6.73 28.71
CA ASN A 51 -0.49 -6.41 28.34
C ASN A 51 -0.23 -6.47 26.82
N ILE A 52 -1.07 -7.19 26.07
CA ILE A 52 -0.92 -7.38 24.61
C ILE A 52 -1.69 -6.29 23.86
N PHE A 53 -2.86 -5.89 24.33
CA PHE A 53 -3.65 -4.80 23.73
C PHE A 53 -2.95 -3.45 23.73
N LYS A 54 -2.16 -3.17 24.77
CA LYS A 54 -1.34 -1.96 24.82
C LYS A 54 -0.18 -1.97 23.82
N ARG A 55 0.15 -3.13 23.24
CA ARG A 55 1.32 -3.33 22.38
C ARG A 55 0.95 -3.52 20.92
N ILE A 56 -0.09 -4.29 20.64
CA ILE A 56 -0.59 -4.54 19.30
C ILE A 56 -1.71 -3.52 19.05
N LEU A 57 -1.30 -2.35 18.55
CA LEU A 57 -2.24 -1.28 18.18
C LEU A 57 -2.90 -1.66 16.85
N LEU A 58 -4.22 -1.90 16.88
CA LEU A 58 -5.05 -2.27 15.72
C LEU A 58 -6.35 -1.45 15.65
N SER A 59 -6.34 -0.23 16.18
CA SER A 59 -7.44 0.71 15.93
C SER A 59 -7.54 1.01 14.44
N ASN A 60 -8.72 1.44 13.99
CA ASN A 60 -8.96 1.84 12.60
C ASN A 60 -7.84 2.73 12.04
N ASN A 61 -7.52 3.81 12.74
CA ASN A 61 -6.51 4.79 12.32
C ASN A 61 -5.08 4.22 12.37
N THR A 62 -4.82 3.26 13.25
CA THR A 62 -3.50 2.61 13.29
C THR A 62 -3.34 1.70 12.08
N VAL A 63 -4.35 0.88 11.78
CA VAL A 63 -4.32 -0.03 10.64
C VAL A 63 -4.12 0.75 9.35
N GLU A 64 -4.89 1.82 9.16
CA GLU A 64 -4.73 2.78 8.05
C GLU A 64 -3.30 3.28 7.95
N ARG A 65 -2.77 3.92 9.01
CA ARG A 65 -1.41 4.46 9.00
C ARG A 65 -0.35 3.40 8.70
N ARG A 66 -0.49 2.17 9.20
CA ARG A 66 0.47 1.08 8.90
C ARG A 66 0.43 0.69 7.42
N ILE A 67 -0.75 0.65 6.83
CA ILE A 67 -0.91 0.37 5.40
C ILE A 67 -0.30 1.50 4.58
N ASP A 68 -0.55 2.76 4.93
CA ASP A 68 0.02 3.92 4.25
C ASP A 68 1.55 3.96 4.33
N GLU A 69 2.11 3.69 5.51
CA GLU A 69 3.56 3.59 5.71
C GLU A 69 4.18 2.49 4.83
N MET A 70 3.60 1.28 4.84
CA MET A 70 4.08 0.19 4.00
C MET A 70 3.93 0.50 2.50
N SER A 71 2.84 1.14 2.11
CA SER A 71 2.59 1.55 0.72
C SER A 71 3.62 2.60 0.27
N SER A 72 3.93 3.57 1.12
CA SER A 72 4.92 4.62 0.85
C SER A 72 6.33 4.04 0.71
N ASP A 73 6.70 3.07 1.55
CA ASP A 73 7.98 2.38 1.47
C ASP A 73 8.12 1.62 0.13
N ILE A 74 7.08 0.90 -0.29
CA ILE A 74 7.05 0.17 -1.58
C ILE A 74 7.11 1.15 -2.75
N GLU A 75 6.29 2.21 -2.75
CA GLU A 75 6.30 3.23 -3.80
C GLU A 75 7.68 3.88 -3.93
N SER A 76 8.31 4.23 -2.80
CA SER A 76 9.63 4.82 -2.77
C SER A 76 10.68 3.89 -3.36
N PHE A 77 10.66 2.60 -3.00
CA PHE A 77 11.53 1.60 -3.59
C PHE A 77 11.34 1.50 -5.10
N LEU A 78 10.10 1.36 -5.57
CA LEU A 78 9.77 1.25 -6.98
C LEU A 78 10.23 2.49 -7.76
N CYS A 79 9.92 3.69 -7.29
CA CYS A 79 10.31 4.93 -7.94
C CYS A 79 11.84 5.04 -8.06
N ASN A 80 12.58 4.78 -6.97
CA ASN A 80 14.04 4.81 -6.99
C ASN A 80 14.63 3.79 -7.98
N TYR A 81 13.99 2.63 -8.10
CA TYR A 81 14.41 1.61 -9.07
C TYR A 81 14.19 2.06 -10.52
N LEU A 82 13.02 2.62 -10.82
CA LEU A 82 12.64 3.10 -12.16
C LEU A 82 13.43 4.36 -12.60
N GLN A 83 13.99 5.12 -11.67
CA GLN A 83 14.91 6.22 -12.00
C GLN A 83 16.17 5.76 -12.73
N THR A 84 16.61 4.52 -12.49
CA THR A 84 17.90 3.99 -12.97
C THR A 84 17.75 2.81 -13.94
N THR A 85 16.52 2.38 -14.21
CA THR A 85 16.23 1.16 -14.99
C THR A 85 15.26 1.47 -16.11
N HIS A 86 15.41 0.78 -17.25
CA HIS A 86 14.44 0.85 -18.33
C HIS A 86 13.22 -0.02 -18.02
N PHE A 87 12.04 0.44 -18.41
CA PHE A 87 10.78 -0.26 -18.15
C PHE A 87 9.75 0.06 -19.24
N SER A 88 8.75 -0.81 -19.41
CA SER A 88 7.57 -0.49 -20.21
C SER A 88 6.45 -0.03 -19.29
N ILE A 89 5.57 0.85 -19.77
CA ILE A 89 4.41 1.32 -19.01
C ILE A 89 3.11 0.97 -19.73
N GLN A 90 2.12 0.50 -18.96
CA GLN A 90 0.76 0.32 -19.42
C GLN A 90 -0.14 1.32 -18.70
N LEU A 91 -0.92 2.07 -19.47
CA LEU A 91 -1.92 2.99 -18.95
C LEU A 91 -3.31 2.38 -19.17
N ASP A 92 -4.12 2.39 -18.12
CA ASP A 92 -5.51 1.93 -18.17
C ASP A 92 -6.43 3.00 -17.59
N GLU A 93 -7.57 3.23 -18.24
CA GLU A 93 -8.58 4.18 -17.80
C GLU A 93 -9.77 3.43 -17.21
N SER A 94 -10.05 3.66 -15.93
CA SER A 94 -11.20 3.07 -15.23
C SER A 94 -12.20 4.14 -14.84
N THR A 95 -13.49 3.90 -15.07
CA THR A 95 -14.57 4.80 -14.66
C THR A 95 -15.05 4.50 -13.25
N LEU A 96 -15.02 5.49 -12.36
CA LEU A 96 -15.62 5.43 -11.03
C LEU A 96 -17.08 5.91 -11.08
N SER A 97 -17.87 5.50 -10.09
CA SER A 97 -19.25 5.99 -9.92
C SER A 97 -19.25 7.52 -9.78
N GLY A 98 -20.06 8.21 -10.59
CA GLY A 98 -20.17 9.67 -10.59
C GLY A 98 -19.39 10.40 -11.69
N ASN A 99 -19.11 9.73 -12.82
CA ASN A 99 -18.40 10.29 -13.99
C ASN A 99 -16.96 10.73 -13.73
N ALA A 100 -16.32 10.24 -12.66
CA ALA A 100 -14.89 10.43 -12.45
C ALA A 100 -14.11 9.34 -13.19
N ALA A 101 -13.11 9.73 -13.97
CA ALA A 101 -12.18 8.79 -14.60
C ALA A 101 -10.91 8.67 -13.76
N LEU A 102 -10.40 7.45 -13.62
CA LEU A 102 -9.19 7.09 -12.89
C LEU A 102 -8.17 6.57 -13.90
N LEU A 103 -7.01 7.20 -13.96
CA LEU A 103 -5.86 6.72 -14.72
C LEU A 103 -5.02 5.81 -13.84
N LEU A 104 -4.92 4.55 -14.23
CA LEU A 104 -4.04 3.54 -13.66
C LEU A 104 -2.78 3.46 -14.52
N ALA A 105 -1.62 3.44 -13.88
CA ALA A 105 -0.34 3.23 -14.55
C ALA A 105 0.37 2.02 -13.95
N TYR A 106 0.70 1.04 -14.78
CA TYR A 106 1.45 -0.14 -14.42
C TYR A 106 2.85 -0.08 -15.03
N ALA A 107 3.87 -0.27 -14.22
CA ALA A 107 5.25 -0.33 -14.67
C ALA A 107 5.70 -1.79 -14.75
N ARG A 108 6.23 -2.19 -15.90
CA ARG A 108 6.78 -3.53 -16.14
C ARG A 108 8.28 -3.45 -16.40
N PHE A 109 9.06 -4.13 -15.56
CA PHE A 109 10.52 -4.03 -15.52
C PHE A 109 11.17 -5.39 -15.24
N ILE A 110 12.47 -5.49 -15.51
CA ILE A 110 13.25 -6.72 -15.23
C ILE A 110 14.06 -6.50 -13.97
N MET A 111 13.83 -7.32 -12.95
CA MET A 111 14.62 -7.34 -11.72
C MET A 111 15.06 -8.78 -11.45
N ASN A 112 16.35 -9.01 -11.13
CA ASN A 112 16.89 -10.34 -10.87
C ASN A 112 16.58 -11.39 -11.97
N GLN A 113 16.63 -10.98 -13.25
CA GLN A 113 16.32 -11.82 -14.43
C GLN A 113 14.84 -12.26 -14.54
N GLU A 114 13.96 -11.74 -13.70
CA GLU A 114 12.52 -11.98 -13.76
C GLU A 114 11.79 -10.70 -14.14
N ILE A 115 10.63 -10.85 -14.77
CA ILE A 115 9.77 -9.75 -15.15
C ILE A 115 8.79 -9.48 -14.00
N TYR A 116 8.76 -8.24 -13.55
CA TYR A 116 7.82 -7.73 -12.55
C TYR A 116 6.87 -6.74 -13.20
N GLU A 117 5.63 -6.71 -12.71
CA GLU A 117 4.62 -5.73 -13.07
C GLU A 117 3.99 -5.21 -11.79
N GLU A 118 4.06 -3.90 -11.59
CA GLU A 118 3.58 -3.25 -10.36
C GLU A 118 2.76 -2.01 -10.70
N LEU A 119 1.74 -1.74 -9.88
CA LEU A 119 0.97 -0.49 -9.98
C LEU A 119 1.86 0.67 -9.55
N LEU A 120 2.13 1.59 -10.48
CA LEU A 120 2.92 2.78 -10.25
C LEU A 120 2.08 3.89 -9.61
N PHE A 121 0.91 4.18 -10.16
CA PHE A 121 -0.05 5.10 -9.55
C PHE A 121 -1.49 4.85 -10.01
N ALA A 122 -2.43 5.37 -9.21
CA ALA A 122 -3.83 5.55 -9.56
C ALA A 122 -4.22 7.02 -9.30
N ARG A 123 -4.49 7.79 -10.36
CA ARG A 123 -4.78 9.24 -10.25
C ARG A 123 -6.07 9.61 -10.97
N THR A 124 -6.89 10.44 -10.34
CA THR A 124 -8.13 10.94 -10.94
C THR A 124 -7.81 11.90 -12.10
N LEU A 125 -8.47 11.70 -13.23
CA LEU A 125 -8.49 12.65 -14.34
C LEU A 125 -9.53 13.73 -14.03
N THR A 126 -9.08 14.97 -13.83
CA THR A 126 -9.93 16.08 -13.39
C THR A 126 -10.61 16.83 -14.53
N THR A 127 -10.15 16.66 -15.76
CA THR A 127 -10.56 17.45 -16.93
C THR A 127 -11.33 16.61 -17.94
N ASP A 128 -10.60 15.81 -18.73
CA ASP A 128 -11.10 14.93 -19.77
C ASP A 128 -10.21 13.69 -19.90
N THR A 129 -10.59 12.78 -20.79
CA THR A 129 -9.90 11.51 -21.05
C THR A 129 -9.07 11.56 -22.34
N LYS A 130 -8.68 12.77 -22.78
CA LYS A 130 -7.86 12.91 -23.97
C LYS A 130 -6.42 12.49 -23.68
N GLY A 131 -5.73 12.06 -24.73
CA GLY A 131 -4.32 11.67 -24.65
C GLY A 131 -3.42 12.76 -24.07
N GLU A 132 -3.72 14.05 -24.32
CA GLU A 132 -2.98 15.18 -23.74
C GLU A 132 -3.11 15.24 -22.21
N SER A 133 -4.33 15.17 -21.68
CA SER A 133 -4.59 15.13 -20.23
C SER A 133 -3.93 13.93 -19.57
N ILE A 134 -4.01 12.75 -20.19
CA ILE A 134 -3.36 11.53 -19.73
C ILE A 134 -1.83 11.70 -19.69
N PHE A 135 -1.24 12.25 -20.76
CA PHE A 135 0.19 12.50 -20.83
C PHE A 135 0.65 13.51 -19.77
N HIS A 136 -0.13 14.55 -19.50
CA HIS A 136 0.18 15.51 -18.43
C HIS A 136 0.20 14.86 -17.05
N VAL A 137 -0.81 14.04 -16.71
CA VAL A 137 -0.83 13.33 -15.42
C VAL A 137 0.37 12.40 -15.28
N LEU A 138 0.71 11.66 -16.33
CA LEU A 138 1.89 10.80 -16.35
C LEU A 138 3.18 11.60 -16.16
N ARG A 139 3.37 12.65 -16.96
CA ARG A 139 4.56 13.52 -16.91
C ARG A 139 4.71 14.16 -15.55
N ASP A 140 3.64 14.66 -14.96
CA ASP A 140 3.67 15.35 -13.68
C ASP A 140 4.03 14.36 -12.55
N TYR A 141 3.52 13.12 -12.59
CA TYR A 141 3.98 12.05 -11.69
C TYR A 141 5.48 11.77 -11.84
N PHE A 142 5.97 11.69 -13.08
CA PHE A 142 7.37 11.40 -13.35
C PHE A 142 8.30 12.51 -12.86
N ILE A 143 7.90 13.77 -13.03
CA ILE A 143 8.64 14.92 -12.48
C ILE A 143 8.66 14.86 -10.95
N GLU A 144 7.52 14.60 -10.32
CA GLU A 144 7.40 14.49 -8.85
C GLU A 144 8.31 13.40 -8.27
N LYS A 145 8.38 12.24 -8.94
CA LYS A 145 9.19 11.09 -8.52
C LYS A 145 10.59 11.06 -9.12
N ALA A 146 11.00 12.12 -9.83
CA ALA A 146 12.27 12.24 -10.54
C ALA A 146 12.57 11.09 -11.54
N ILE A 147 11.55 10.45 -12.10
CA ILE A 147 11.68 9.38 -13.11
C ILE A 147 11.84 10.01 -14.50
N LEU A 148 12.86 9.59 -15.25
CA LEU A 148 13.10 10.09 -16.59
C LEU A 148 12.15 9.41 -17.60
N LEU A 149 11.47 10.19 -18.43
CA LEU A 149 10.64 9.66 -19.52
C LEU A 149 11.46 8.82 -20.52
N SER A 150 12.76 9.10 -20.67
CA SER A 150 13.67 8.32 -21.52
C SER A 150 13.89 6.88 -21.04
N ASN A 151 13.50 6.56 -19.81
CA ASN A 151 13.59 5.19 -19.29
C ASN A 151 12.43 4.30 -19.78
N ILE A 152 11.39 4.88 -20.37
CA ILE A 152 10.29 4.11 -20.96
C ILE A 152 10.74 3.52 -22.30
N ILE A 153 10.56 2.20 -22.49
CA ILE A 153 10.86 1.46 -23.73
C ILE A 153 9.62 0.89 -24.40
#